data_AF-A0A292PK30-F1
#
_entry.id   AF-A0A292PK30-F1
#
_cell.length_a   1.000
_cell.length_b   1.000
_cell.length_c   1.000
_cell.angle_alpha   90.00
_cell.angle_beta   90.00
_cell.angle_gamma   90.00
#
_symmetry.space_group_name_H-M   'P 1'
#
loop_
_entity.id
_entity.type
_entity.pdbx_description
1 polymer ?
#
loop_
_entity_poly.entity_id
_entity_poly.type
_entity_poly.pdbx_seq_one_letter_code
_entity_poly.pdbx_strand_id
1 'polypeptide(L)'
;MKKINNLYWMAALCLLFSCTKQKINVQPAGSSSAQNSKLTQSSPIGDVVGKITVGYQGWFACIGDGSPINAWWHWAPNASQQPSNSNNGIKSWPDMREYTASYQTGFSNLGNGQQPRLFSSYSDQTIDIHFKWMEQNGIDAAALQRFNPNGWEGPVRDAITNKVKIAAEAHNRKFYIMYDVSGWTDMQAEIKADWTSKMSAYTASSAYAKQNGKPVVCIWGFGFDDNNHPWSATRLSIGSKQKVVM
;
A
#
# COMPACT_ATOMS: atom_id res chain seq x y z
N MET A 1 22.21 -17.86 76.86
CA MET A 1 22.68 -18.58 75.65
C MET A 1 21.57 -18.54 74.61
N LYS A 2 21.92 -18.15 73.38
CA LYS A 2 21.21 -18.28 72.07
C LYS A 2 19.82 -17.61 71.85
N LYS A 3 19.91 -16.47 71.14
CA LYS A 3 19.21 -16.00 69.91
C LYS A 3 17.69 -16.18 69.74
N ILE A 4 17.02 -15.09 69.35
CA ILE A 4 16.16 -14.97 68.14
C ILE A 4 16.12 -13.48 67.71
N ASN A 5 16.33 -13.21 66.42
CA ASN A 5 16.13 -11.93 65.73
C ASN A 5 14.69 -11.86 65.17
N ASN A 6 14.05 -10.69 65.13
CA ASN A 6 13.61 -10.01 63.89
C ASN A 6 12.55 -8.91 64.11
N LEU A 7 12.69 -7.87 63.27
CA LEU A 7 11.64 -7.10 62.58
C LEU A 7 11.07 -5.79 63.16
N TYR A 8 11.64 -4.70 62.65
CA TYR A 8 11.09 -3.44 62.11
C TYR A 8 9.71 -2.87 62.53
N TRP A 9 9.79 -1.69 63.16
CA TRP A 9 9.27 -0.36 62.77
C TRP A 9 7.79 -0.13 62.34
N MET A 10 7.14 0.67 63.20
CA MET A 10 6.29 1.86 62.98
C MET A 10 4.84 1.79 62.46
N ALA A 11 4.02 2.48 63.25
CA ALA A 11 2.60 2.79 63.15
C ALA A 11 2.18 3.57 61.88
N ALA A 12 0.93 3.34 61.46
CA ALA A 12 0.18 4.26 60.62
C ALA A 12 -1.19 4.53 61.25
N LEU A 13 -1.39 5.81 61.57
CA LEU A 13 -2.53 6.42 62.26
C LEU A 13 -3.62 6.75 61.23
N CYS A 14 -4.86 6.31 61.45
CA CYS A 14 -6.02 6.75 60.67
C CYS A 14 -6.45 8.15 61.16
N LEU A 15 -6.41 9.15 60.28
CA LEU A 15 -7.01 10.47 60.51
C LEU A 15 -8.00 10.80 59.39
N LEU A 16 -9.25 10.95 59.78
CA LEU A 16 -10.33 11.56 59.01
C LEU A 16 -10.15 13.08 59.03
N PHE A 17 -10.13 13.73 57.85
CA PHE A 17 -10.40 15.17 57.77
C PHE A 17 -11.26 15.51 56.54
N SER A 18 -12.38 16.16 56.87
CA SER A 18 -13.36 16.79 55.99
C SER A 18 -12.76 18.01 55.29
N CYS A 19 -13.02 18.18 53.99
CA CYS A 19 -12.55 19.33 53.20
C CYS A 19 -13.72 20.23 52.78
N THR A 20 -13.76 21.43 53.36
CA THR A 20 -14.72 22.50 53.06
C THR A 20 -14.25 23.33 51.85
N LYS A 21 -15.15 23.65 50.91
CA LYS A 21 -14.84 24.47 49.72
C LYS A 21 -14.48 25.91 50.09
N GLN A 22 -13.23 26.32 49.86
CA GLN A 22 -12.85 27.74 49.76
C GLN A 22 -13.00 28.23 48.30
N LYS A 23 -13.75 29.31 48.11
CA LYS A 23 -13.83 30.03 46.82
C LYS A 23 -12.61 30.93 46.71
N ILE A 24 -11.74 30.68 45.72
CA ILE A 24 -10.68 31.62 45.35
C ILE A 24 -11.22 32.48 44.21
N ASN A 25 -11.24 33.79 44.43
CA ASN A 25 -11.56 34.80 43.44
C ASN A 25 -10.26 35.23 42.73
N VAL A 26 -10.14 35.00 41.43
CA VAL A 26 -9.00 35.44 40.62
C VAL A 26 -9.54 36.36 39.51
N GLN A 27 -9.10 37.63 39.51
CA GLN A 27 -9.33 38.58 38.42
C GLN A 27 -8.40 38.28 37.22
N PRO A 28 -8.81 38.65 35.98
CA PRO A 28 -8.24 38.09 34.77
C PRO A 28 -6.97 38.83 34.33
N ALA A 29 -5.91 38.07 34.04
CA ALA A 29 -4.76 38.55 33.30
C ALA A 29 -4.81 38.03 31.85
N GLY A 30 -4.89 38.97 30.90
CA GLY A 30 -4.24 38.94 29.60
C GLY A 30 -4.37 37.69 28.71
N SER A 31 -5.23 37.81 27.70
CA SER A 31 -5.04 37.32 26.32
C SER A 31 -4.13 36.09 26.12
N SER A 32 -4.68 34.89 26.29
CA SER A 32 -4.19 33.71 25.58
C SER A 32 -4.97 33.57 24.29
N SER A 33 -4.23 33.56 23.19
CA SER A 33 -4.74 33.34 21.84
C SER A 33 -5.56 32.05 21.82
N ALA A 34 -6.86 32.18 21.51
CA ALA A 34 -7.67 31.07 21.09
C ALA A 34 -7.02 30.49 19.82
N GLN A 35 -6.21 29.46 20.00
CA GLN A 35 -5.88 28.53 18.93
C GLN A 35 -7.23 27.96 18.48
N ASN A 36 -7.81 28.57 17.45
CA ASN A 36 -8.86 27.98 16.65
C ASN A 36 -8.30 26.65 16.14
N SER A 37 -8.53 25.58 16.90
CA SER A 37 -8.47 24.24 16.35
C SER A 37 -9.57 24.19 15.30
N LYS A 38 -9.21 24.53 14.06
CA LYS A 38 -10.03 24.18 12.91
C LYS A 38 -10.20 22.67 13.01
N LEU A 39 -11.37 22.23 13.46
CA LEU A 39 -11.82 20.87 13.27
C LEU A 39 -11.72 20.64 11.76
N THR A 40 -10.70 19.91 11.32
CA THR A 40 -10.56 19.51 9.93
C THR A 40 -11.70 18.55 9.66
N GLN A 41 -12.77 19.06 9.05
CA GLN A 41 -13.87 18.24 8.60
C GLN A 41 -13.32 17.15 7.69
N SER A 42 -13.64 15.89 7.98
CA SER A 42 -13.23 14.77 7.14
C SER A 42 -13.73 15.00 5.72
N SER A 43 -12.95 14.55 4.73
CA SER A 43 -13.40 14.53 3.35
C SER A 43 -14.73 13.78 3.25
N PRO A 44 -15.69 14.25 2.44
CA PRO A 44 -16.93 13.50 2.18
C PRO A 44 -16.63 12.16 1.52
N ILE A 45 -17.61 11.24 1.55
CA ILE A 45 -17.54 9.98 0.80
C ILE A 45 -17.25 10.28 -0.68
N GLY A 46 -16.33 9.53 -1.28
CA GLY A 46 -15.90 9.68 -2.67
C GLY A 46 -15.42 8.36 -3.26
N ASP A 47 -14.51 8.40 -4.23
CA ASP A 47 -13.97 7.19 -4.86
C ASP A 47 -13.03 6.40 -3.93
N VAL A 48 -12.56 7.01 -2.83
CA VAL A 48 -11.66 6.36 -1.85
C VAL A 48 -12.19 6.49 -0.43
N VAL A 49 -12.66 7.67 -0.01
CA VAL A 49 -13.19 7.84 1.35
C VAL A 49 -14.50 7.07 1.49
N GLY A 50 -14.56 6.18 2.49
CA GLY A 50 -15.70 5.29 2.72
C GLY A 50 -15.75 4.08 1.77
N LYS A 51 -14.64 3.76 1.10
CA LYS A 51 -14.52 2.67 0.12
C LYS A 51 -13.46 1.65 0.54
N ILE A 52 -13.61 0.41 0.09
CA ILE A 52 -12.61 -0.64 0.30
C ILE A 52 -11.58 -0.56 -0.82
N THR A 53 -10.34 -0.22 -0.44
CA THR A 53 -9.22 -0.15 -1.37
C THR A 53 -8.19 -1.21 -1.07
N VAL A 54 -7.65 -1.86 -2.10
CA VAL A 54 -6.57 -2.84 -1.99
C VAL A 54 -5.32 -2.38 -2.74
N GLY A 55 -4.14 -2.71 -2.21
CA GLY A 55 -2.89 -2.59 -2.97
C GLY A 55 -2.86 -3.60 -4.11
N TYR A 56 -2.47 -3.16 -5.31
CA TYR A 56 -2.42 -4.01 -6.49
C TYR A 56 -1.09 -3.84 -7.22
N GLN A 57 -0.29 -4.89 -7.36
CA GLN A 57 1.08 -4.78 -7.88
C GLN A 57 1.24 -5.17 -9.34
N GLY A 58 0.47 -6.16 -9.81
CA GLY A 58 0.58 -6.67 -11.17
C GLY A 58 2.01 -7.05 -11.58
N TRP A 59 2.80 -7.62 -10.67
CA TRP A 59 4.26 -7.78 -10.83
C TRP A 59 4.74 -9.19 -11.17
N PHE A 60 3.86 -10.19 -11.18
CA PHE A 60 4.27 -11.57 -11.45
C PHE A 60 4.49 -11.73 -12.95
N ALA A 61 5.63 -12.28 -13.36
CA ALA A 61 5.93 -12.57 -14.76
C ALA A 61 6.43 -14.01 -14.92
N CYS A 62 6.32 -14.55 -16.12
CA CYS A 62 6.79 -15.88 -16.47
C CYS A 62 7.64 -15.84 -17.74
N ILE A 63 8.53 -16.83 -17.91
CA ILE A 63 9.20 -17.03 -19.20
C ILE A 63 8.13 -17.42 -20.24
N GLY A 64 8.15 -16.74 -21.40
CA GLY A 64 7.22 -16.96 -22.50
C GLY A 64 5.88 -16.25 -22.34
N ASP A 65 5.73 -15.34 -21.37
CA ASP A 65 4.47 -14.60 -21.16
C ASP A 65 4.25 -13.39 -22.06
N GLY A 66 5.24 -13.07 -22.90
CA GLY A 66 5.23 -11.91 -23.79
C GLY A 66 5.51 -10.58 -23.09
N SER A 67 5.75 -10.58 -21.78
CA SER A 67 6.18 -9.38 -21.05
C SER A 67 7.63 -9.03 -21.41
N PRO A 68 8.01 -7.74 -21.35
CA PRO A 68 9.41 -7.33 -21.46
C PRO A 68 10.34 -7.96 -20.41
N ILE A 69 9.79 -8.44 -19.28
CA ILE A 69 10.57 -9.12 -18.24
C ILE A 69 11.02 -10.51 -18.73
N ASN A 70 10.10 -11.29 -19.33
CA ASN A 70 10.34 -12.64 -19.85
C ASN A 70 11.18 -13.53 -18.89
N ALA A 71 10.82 -13.51 -17.61
CA ALA A 71 11.49 -14.23 -16.53
C ALA A 71 10.47 -14.65 -15.48
N TRP A 72 10.80 -15.59 -14.60
CA TRP A 72 9.99 -16.00 -13.44
C TRP A 72 10.05 -14.97 -12.30
N TRP A 73 9.74 -13.73 -12.63
CA TRP A 73 9.82 -12.58 -11.72
C TRP A 73 8.76 -12.66 -10.63
N HIS A 74 9.18 -12.44 -9.38
CA HIS A 74 8.41 -12.67 -8.15
C HIS A 74 7.89 -14.11 -7.92
N TRP A 75 8.20 -15.06 -8.80
CA TRP A 75 7.86 -16.48 -8.59
C TRP A 75 9.03 -17.31 -8.06
N ALA A 76 10.27 -16.95 -8.41
CA ALA A 76 11.45 -17.72 -8.06
C ALA A 76 12.65 -16.82 -7.67
N PRO A 77 13.52 -17.26 -6.73
CA PRO A 77 14.77 -16.58 -6.43
C PRO A 77 15.69 -16.47 -7.65
N ASN A 78 15.84 -17.55 -8.42
CA ASN A 78 16.48 -17.51 -9.73
C ASN A 78 15.41 -17.36 -10.81
N ALA A 79 15.15 -16.12 -11.23
CA ALA A 79 14.11 -15.80 -12.21
C ALA A 79 14.40 -16.36 -13.62
N SER A 80 15.63 -16.78 -13.92
CA SER A 80 15.98 -17.42 -15.20
C SER A 80 15.56 -18.89 -15.30
N GLN A 81 15.14 -19.50 -14.19
CA GLN A 81 14.76 -20.90 -14.11
C GLN A 81 13.32 -21.02 -13.60
N GLN A 82 12.64 -22.09 -13.99
CA GLN A 82 11.29 -22.37 -13.50
C GLN A 82 11.27 -22.51 -11.97
N PRO A 83 10.19 -22.09 -11.30
CA PRO A 83 9.94 -22.44 -9.92
C PRO A 83 9.92 -23.95 -9.74
N SER A 84 10.63 -24.44 -8.74
CA SER A 84 10.76 -25.87 -8.44
C SER A 84 11.11 -26.08 -6.97
N ASN A 85 11.24 -27.33 -6.52
CA ASN A 85 11.65 -27.64 -5.14
C ASN A 85 13.00 -27.00 -4.74
N SER A 86 13.91 -26.79 -5.70
CA SER A 86 15.22 -26.16 -5.47
C SER A 86 15.27 -24.67 -5.82
N ASN A 87 14.17 -24.10 -6.34
CA ASN A 87 14.08 -22.71 -6.78
C ASN A 87 12.69 -22.14 -6.44
N ASN A 88 12.36 -22.05 -5.15
CA ASN A 88 11.01 -21.75 -4.69
C ASN A 88 10.89 -20.37 -4.01
N GLY A 89 10.19 -19.43 -4.65
CA GLY A 89 9.83 -18.13 -4.07
C GLY A 89 8.37 -18.07 -3.58
N ILE A 90 7.59 -19.13 -3.81
CA ILE A 90 6.14 -19.14 -3.68
C ILE A 90 5.77 -19.39 -2.22
N LYS A 91 5.03 -18.45 -1.62
CA LYS A 91 4.51 -18.59 -0.24
C LYS A 91 3.06 -19.09 -0.21
N SER A 92 2.28 -18.70 -1.21
CA SER A 92 0.89 -19.10 -1.39
C SER A 92 0.65 -19.44 -2.85
N TRP A 93 0.10 -20.62 -3.11
CA TRP A 93 -0.21 -21.05 -4.47
C TRP A 93 -1.53 -20.40 -4.94
N PRO A 94 -1.57 -19.73 -6.11
CA PRO A 94 -2.80 -19.13 -6.60
C PRO A 94 -3.81 -20.20 -7.02
N ASP A 95 -5.09 -19.90 -6.83
CA ASP A 95 -6.15 -20.73 -7.39
C ASP A 95 -6.22 -20.55 -8.91
N MET A 96 -5.77 -21.56 -9.65
CA MET A 96 -5.61 -21.46 -11.10
C MET A 96 -6.89 -21.71 -11.91
N ARG A 97 -8.03 -22.00 -11.27
CA ARG A 97 -9.23 -22.50 -11.95
C ARG A 97 -9.85 -21.55 -12.97
N GLU A 98 -9.69 -20.24 -12.79
CA GLU A 98 -10.28 -19.22 -13.68
C GLU A 98 -9.26 -18.56 -14.63
N TYR A 99 -8.00 -19.01 -14.63
CA TYR A 99 -7.00 -18.48 -15.56
C TYR A 99 -6.95 -19.32 -16.83
N THR A 100 -6.99 -18.65 -17.98
CA THR A 100 -6.87 -19.29 -19.29
C THR A 100 -5.43 -19.30 -19.79
N ALA A 101 -4.63 -18.31 -19.39
CA ALA A 101 -3.19 -18.26 -19.62
C ALA A 101 -2.43 -18.75 -18.38
N SER A 102 -1.61 -19.78 -18.53
CA SER A 102 -0.84 -20.33 -17.43
C SER A 102 0.47 -20.95 -17.90
N TYR A 103 1.47 -20.94 -17.01
CA TYR A 103 2.85 -21.31 -17.30
C TYR A 103 3.27 -22.47 -16.41
N GLN A 104 3.87 -23.49 -17.03
CA GLN A 104 4.26 -24.71 -16.34
C GLN A 104 5.45 -24.48 -15.40
N THR A 105 5.34 -24.99 -14.17
CA THR A 105 6.44 -24.99 -13.20
C THR A 105 7.21 -26.31 -13.22
N GLY A 106 8.36 -26.36 -12.54
CA GLY A 106 9.20 -27.56 -12.39
C GLY A 106 8.86 -28.42 -11.16
N PHE A 107 7.73 -28.20 -10.49
CA PHE A 107 7.26 -29.05 -9.39
C PHE A 107 6.63 -30.35 -9.93
N SER A 108 6.64 -31.39 -9.10
CA SER A 108 5.89 -32.62 -9.37
C SER A 108 4.38 -32.36 -9.40
N ASN A 109 3.63 -33.27 -10.01
CA ASN A 109 2.17 -33.17 -10.07
C ASN A 109 1.57 -32.94 -8.69
N LEU A 110 0.52 -32.12 -8.65
CA LEU A 110 -0.28 -31.88 -7.46
C LEU A 110 -0.95 -33.18 -7.00
N GLY A 111 -1.48 -33.21 -5.78
CA GLY A 111 -2.13 -34.39 -5.22
C GLY A 111 -3.34 -34.91 -6.03
N ASN A 112 -3.90 -34.08 -6.91
CA ASN A 112 -4.96 -34.45 -7.86
C ASN A 112 -4.43 -34.88 -9.25
N GLY A 113 -3.12 -35.09 -9.41
CA GLY A 113 -2.47 -35.50 -10.65
C GLY A 113 -2.23 -34.38 -11.66
N GLN A 114 -2.72 -33.16 -11.43
CA GLN A 114 -2.54 -32.04 -12.35
C GLN A 114 -1.12 -31.49 -12.29
N GLN A 115 -0.62 -31.02 -13.43
CA GLN A 115 0.66 -30.32 -13.47
C GLN A 115 0.52 -28.94 -12.80
N PRO A 116 1.45 -28.56 -11.90
CA PRO A 116 1.41 -27.26 -11.22
C PRO A 116 1.76 -26.11 -12.17
N ARG A 117 0.84 -25.14 -12.32
CA ARG A 117 0.98 -23.96 -13.18
C ARG A 117 0.77 -22.66 -12.42
N LEU A 118 1.32 -21.57 -12.94
CA LEU A 118 1.18 -20.21 -12.40
C LEU A 118 0.70 -19.23 -13.47
N PHE A 119 0.13 -18.10 -13.06
CA PHE A 119 -0.26 -17.03 -13.96
C PHE A 119 0.89 -16.03 -14.17
N SER A 120 0.78 -15.19 -15.21
CA SER A 120 1.53 -13.94 -15.35
C SER A 120 0.57 -12.76 -15.24
N SER A 121 0.97 -11.72 -14.50
CA SER A 121 0.25 -10.44 -14.41
C SER A 121 0.20 -9.68 -15.73
N TYR A 122 1.03 -10.03 -16.72
CA TYR A 122 1.08 -9.35 -18.01
C TYR A 122 -0.11 -9.68 -18.94
N SER A 123 -0.75 -10.83 -18.72
CA SER A 123 -1.93 -11.23 -19.47
C SER A 123 -3.12 -10.32 -19.16
N ASP A 124 -3.84 -9.88 -20.19
CA ASP A 124 -5.09 -9.11 -20.03
C ASP A 124 -6.11 -9.92 -19.23
N GLN A 125 -6.21 -11.23 -19.49
CA GLN A 125 -7.14 -12.11 -18.80
C GLN A 125 -6.83 -12.24 -17.30
N THR A 126 -5.56 -12.19 -16.90
CA THR A 126 -5.17 -12.21 -15.49
C THR A 126 -5.65 -10.95 -14.77
N ILE A 127 -5.46 -9.78 -15.38
CA ILE A 127 -5.87 -8.52 -14.76
C ILE A 127 -7.40 -8.43 -14.73
N ASP A 128 -8.06 -8.79 -15.84
CA ASP A 128 -9.52 -8.85 -15.94
C ASP A 128 -10.12 -9.71 -14.83
N ILE A 129 -9.63 -10.95 -14.63
CA ILE A 129 -10.17 -11.82 -13.59
C ILE A 129 -9.93 -11.28 -12.17
N HIS A 130 -8.81 -10.61 -11.91
CA HIS A 130 -8.59 -9.96 -10.62
C HIS A 130 -9.61 -8.84 -10.37
N PHE A 131 -9.94 -8.06 -11.40
CA PHE A 131 -10.94 -7.00 -11.29
C PHE A 131 -12.38 -7.53 -11.19
N LYS A 132 -12.69 -8.64 -11.88
CA LYS A 132 -13.91 -9.41 -11.65
C LYS A 132 -14.03 -9.87 -10.20
N TRP A 133 -12.96 -10.40 -9.61
CA TRP A 133 -12.98 -10.79 -8.20
C TRP A 133 -13.16 -9.60 -7.27
N MET A 134 -12.55 -8.45 -7.57
CA MET A 134 -12.79 -7.22 -6.80
C MET A 134 -14.27 -6.82 -6.84
N GLU A 135 -14.89 -6.83 -8.02
CA GLU A 135 -16.32 -6.56 -8.19
C GLU A 135 -17.18 -7.54 -7.37
N GLN A 136 -16.94 -8.85 -7.50
CA GLN A 136 -17.70 -9.89 -6.81
C GLN A 136 -17.59 -9.85 -5.29
N ASN A 137 -16.47 -9.31 -4.77
CA ASN A 137 -16.19 -9.28 -3.33
C ASN A 137 -16.34 -7.89 -2.72
N GLY A 138 -16.96 -6.93 -3.44
CA GLY A 138 -17.22 -5.60 -2.91
C GLY A 138 -15.96 -4.77 -2.64
N ILE A 139 -14.86 -5.05 -3.33
CA ILE A 139 -13.65 -4.22 -3.31
C ILE A 139 -13.87 -3.10 -4.32
N ASP A 140 -13.75 -1.85 -3.90
CA ASP A 140 -14.13 -0.69 -4.69
C ASP A 140 -12.99 -0.16 -5.56
N ALA A 141 -11.75 -0.21 -5.04
CA ALA A 141 -10.62 0.44 -5.68
C ALA A 141 -9.32 -0.38 -5.62
N ALA A 142 -8.53 -0.29 -6.69
CA ALA A 142 -7.17 -0.80 -6.76
C ALA A 142 -6.15 0.36 -6.68
N ALA A 143 -5.35 0.37 -5.63
CA ALA A 143 -4.16 1.21 -5.53
C ALA A 143 -3.02 0.54 -6.32
N LEU A 144 -2.91 0.88 -7.61
CA LEU A 144 -1.91 0.28 -8.50
C LEU A 144 -0.51 0.74 -8.09
N GLN A 145 0.29 -0.17 -7.55
CA GLN A 145 1.67 0.09 -7.21
C GLN A 145 2.52 0.29 -8.45
N ARG A 146 3.27 1.39 -8.43
CA ARG A 146 4.24 1.79 -9.42
C ARG A 146 5.59 1.99 -8.73
N PHE A 147 6.48 1.04 -8.95
CA PHE A 147 7.89 1.09 -8.51
C PHE A 147 8.70 2.05 -9.39
N ASN A 148 9.99 2.23 -9.09
CA ASN A 148 10.89 3.04 -9.91
C ASN A 148 10.78 2.66 -11.41
N PRO A 149 10.19 3.51 -12.26
CA PRO A 149 9.88 3.18 -13.64
C PRO A 149 11.06 3.45 -14.59
N ASN A 150 12.19 3.93 -14.08
CA ASN A 150 13.36 4.28 -14.89
C ASN A 150 14.33 3.10 -15.09
N GLY A 151 14.10 2.00 -14.39
CA GLY A 151 14.82 0.75 -14.57
C GLY A 151 14.24 -0.14 -15.67
N TRP A 152 14.78 -1.36 -15.74
CA TRP A 152 14.37 -2.38 -16.72
C TRP A 152 12.90 -2.82 -16.56
N GLU A 153 12.27 -2.62 -15.41
CA GLU A 153 10.84 -2.87 -15.19
C GLU A 153 9.92 -1.80 -15.80
N GLY A 154 10.42 -0.61 -16.13
CA GLY A 154 9.61 0.51 -16.62
C GLY A 154 8.59 0.15 -17.71
N PRO A 155 9.03 -0.50 -18.81
CA PRO A 155 8.13 -0.91 -19.90
C PRO A 155 6.97 -1.80 -19.45
N VAL A 156 7.22 -2.75 -18.53
CA VAL A 156 6.13 -3.61 -18.03
C VAL A 156 5.17 -2.82 -17.15
N ARG A 157 5.66 -1.88 -16.32
CA ARG A 157 4.82 -1.05 -15.45
C ARG A 157 3.91 -0.12 -16.25
N ASP A 158 4.39 0.40 -17.37
CA ASP A 158 3.59 1.19 -18.31
C ASP A 158 2.46 0.35 -18.91
N ALA A 159 2.77 -0.86 -19.37
CA ALA A 159 1.78 -1.78 -19.91
C ALA A 159 0.72 -2.19 -18.87
N ILE A 160 1.14 -2.57 -17.66
CA ILE A 160 0.23 -2.96 -16.57
C ILE A 160 -0.72 -1.81 -16.22
N THR A 161 -0.26 -0.56 -16.25
CA THR A 161 -1.12 0.61 -15.98
C THR A 161 -2.26 0.70 -16.99
N ASN A 162 -1.97 0.53 -18.27
CA ASN A 162 -3.01 0.54 -19.31
C ASN A 162 -4.01 -0.62 -19.14
N LYS A 163 -3.51 -1.82 -18.84
CA LYS A 163 -4.35 -3.01 -18.66
C LYS A 163 -5.26 -2.88 -17.43
N VAL A 164 -4.74 -2.34 -16.34
CA VAL A 164 -5.51 -2.03 -15.13
C VAL A 164 -6.60 -1.00 -15.43
N LYS A 165 -6.30 0.06 -16.18
CA LYS A 165 -7.31 1.03 -16.63
C LYS A 165 -8.46 0.34 -17.37
N ILE A 166 -8.15 -0.56 -18.31
CA ILE A 166 -9.16 -1.28 -19.10
C ILE A 166 -10.02 -2.19 -18.20
N ALA A 167 -9.39 -2.99 -17.34
CA ALA A 167 -10.11 -3.90 -16.45
C ALA A 167 -10.96 -3.14 -15.40
N ALA A 168 -10.45 -2.04 -14.86
CA ALA A 168 -11.19 -1.19 -13.93
C ALA A 168 -12.45 -0.61 -14.56
N GLU A 169 -12.37 -0.14 -15.81
CA GLU A 169 -13.52 0.33 -16.58
C GLU A 169 -14.54 -0.80 -16.83
N ALA A 170 -14.07 -1.99 -17.21
CA ALA A 170 -14.93 -3.15 -17.49
C ALA A 170 -15.72 -3.63 -16.27
N HIS A 171 -15.12 -3.57 -15.07
CA HIS A 171 -15.69 -4.06 -13.82
C HIS A 171 -16.25 -2.97 -12.90
N ASN A 172 -16.39 -1.75 -13.43
CA ASN A 172 -16.87 -0.59 -12.68
C ASN A 172 -16.13 -0.42 -11.33
N ARG A 173 -14.82 -0.65 -11.35
CA ARG A 173 -13.92 -0.46 -10.19
C ARG A 173 -13.11 0.81 -10.39
N LYS A 174 -12.66 1.40 -9.28
CA LYS A 174 -11.74 2.53 -9.33
C LYS A 174 -10.30 2.07 -9.32
N PHE A 175 -9.41 2.87 -9.87
CA PHE A 175 -7.97 2.68 -9.69
C PHE A 175 -7.26 4.02 -9.52
N TYR A 176 -6.11 4.01 -8.85
CA TYR A 176 -5.22 5.17 -8.80
C TYR A 176 -3.76 4.71 -8.70
N ILE A 177 -2.84 5.62 -9.02
CA ILE A 177 -1.41 5.31 -8.94
C ILE A 177 -0.91 5.45 -7.51
N MET A 178 -0.25 4.41 -7.01
CA MET A 178 0.48 4.38 -5.76
C MET A 178 1.97 4.25 -6.09
N TYR A 179 2.74 5.32 -5.89
CA TYR A 179 4.18 5.25 -6.00
C TYR A 179 4.76 4.55 -4.78
N ASP A 180 5.47 3.45 -5.01
CA ASP A 180 6.26 2.79 -3.99
C ASP A 180 7.69 3.35 -4.07
N VAL A 181 8.13 4.04 -3.02
CA VAL A 181 9.42 4.72 -3.02
C VAL A 181 10.56 3.85 -2.51
N SER A 182 10.32 2.60 -2.08
CA SER A 182 11.36 1.70 -1.60
C SER A 182 12.56 1.62 -2.57
N GLY A 183 13.76 1.83 -2.05
CA GLY A 183 15.02 1.77 -2.80
C GLY A 183 15.20 2.87 -3.84
N TRP A 184 14.36 3.91 -3.83
CA TRP A 184 14.28 4.89 -4.91
C TRP A 184 14.84 6.27 -4.52
N THR A 185 16.16 6.40 -4.54
CA THR A 185 16.87 7.62 -4.09
C THR A 185 16.34 8.92 -4.71
N ASP A 186 16.11 8.93 -6.03
CA ASP A 186 15.70 10.12 -6.80
C ASP A 186 14.18 10.28 -6.96
N MET A 187 13.39 9.56 -6.15
CA MET A 187 11.92 9.50 -6.24
C MET A 187 11.25 10.87 -6.39
N GLN A 188 11.74 11.91 -5.71
CA GLN A 188 11.01 13.18 -5.66
C GLN A 188 10.98 13.89 -7.01
N ALA A 189 12.07 13.82 -7.78
CA ALA A 189 12.15 14.39 -9.12
C ALA A 189 11.53 13.44 -10.15
N GLU A 190 11.82 12.14 -10.02
CA GLU A 190 11.41 11.14 -10.99
C GLU A 190 9.91 10.83 -10.95
N ILE A 191 9.27 10.86 -9.78
CA ILE A 191 7.80 10.78 -9.67
C ILE A 191 7.13 11.94 -10.41
N LYS A 192 7.64 13.17 -10.29
CA LYS A 192 7.07 14.33 -10.98
C LYS A 192 7.22 14.20 -12.50
N ALA A 193 8.38 13.73 -12.95
CA ALA A 193 8.64 13.49 -14.36
C ALA A 193 7.72 12.40 -14.92
N ASP A 194 7.63 11.26 -14.24
CA ASP A 194 6.77 10.14 -14.62
C ASP A 194 5.27 10.52 -14.62
N TRP A 195 4.83 11.24 -13.59
CA TRP A 195 3.46 11.71 -13.50
C TRP A 195 3.09 12.64 -14.66
N THR A 196 3.91 13.66 -14.89
CA THR A 196 3.64 14.69 -15.89
C THR A 196 3.74 14.13 -17.30
N SER A 197 4.70 13.24 -17.56
CA SER A 197 4.93 12.68 -18.89
C SER A 197 3.99 11.53 -19.25
N LYS A 198 3.54 10.73 -18.27
CA LYS A 198 2.80 9.48 -18.52
C LYS A 198 1.53 9.35 -17.68
N MET A 199 1.64 9.36 -16.35
CA MET A 199 0.54 8.88 -15.50
C MET A 199 -0.66 9.83 -15.45
N SER A 200 -0.45 11.14 -15.59
CA SER A 200 -1.52 12.13 -15.57
C SER A 200 -2.57 11.94 -16.67
N ALA A 201 -2.20 11.35 -17.82
CA ALA A 201 -3.12 11.03 -18.90
C ALA A 201 -4.23 10.05 -18.46
N TYR A 202 -3.93 9.14 -17.53
CA TYR A 202 -4.92 8.17 -17.03
C TYR A 202 -6.03 8.81 -16.21
N THR A 203 -5.85 10.04 -15.73
CA THR A 203 -6.89 10.78 -14.96
C THR A 203 -8.11 11.17 -15.80
N ALA A 204 -8.01 11.02 -17.13
CA ALA A 204 -9.13 11.15 -18.06
C ALA A 204 -10.08 9.94 -18.06
N SER A 205 -9.63 8.77 -17.59
CA SER A 205 -10.51 7.59 -17.42
C SER A 205 -11.57 7.87 -16.35
N SER A 206 -12.80 7.41 -16.59
CA SER A 206 -13.88 7.44 -15.60
C SER A 206 -13.60 6.53 -14.39
N ALA A 207 -12.75 5.51 -14.58
CA ALA A 207 -12.31 4.60 -13.54
C ALA A 207 -11.15 5.17 -12.70
N TYR A 208 -10.50 6.27 -13.11
CA TYR A 208 -9.46 6.87 -12.27
C TYR A 208 -10.08 7.53 -11.03
N ALA A 209 -9.62 7.13 -9.85
CA ALA A 209 -10.19 7.56 -8.59
C ALA A 209 -9.98 9.07 -8.36
N LYS A 210 -11.07 9.76 -7.98
CA LYS A 210 -11.05 11.17 -7.59
C LYS A 210 -11.66 11.36 -6.20
N GLN A 211 -11.00 12.17 -5.38
CA GLN A 211 -11.52 12.61 -4.09
C GLN A 211 -11.63 14.13 -4.10
N ASN A 212 -12.80 14.66 -3.74
CA ASN A 212 -13.09 16.10 -3.77
C ASN A 212 -12.79 16.74 -5.15
N GLY A 213 -13.12 16.01 -6.23
CA GLY A 213 -12.87 16.44 -7.61
C GLY A 213 -11.40 16.38 -8.07
N LYS A 214 -10.47 15.91 -7.24
CA LYS A 214 -9.04 15.83 -7.56
C LYS A 214 -8.59 14.39 -7.76
N PRO A 215 -7.71 14.11 -8.74
CA PRO A 215 -7.07 12.80 -8.87
C PRO A 215 -6.40 12.38 -7.57
N VAL A 216 -6.60 11.12 -7.18
CA VAL A 216 -5.89 10.53 -6.04
C VAL A 216 -4.52 10.05 -6.50
N VAL A 217 -3.49 10.34 -5.73
CA VAL A 217 -2.15 9.76 -5.86
C VAL A 217 -1.73 9.30 -4.48
N CYS A 218 -1.25 8.07 -4.37
CA CYS A 218 -0.69 7.56 -3.13
C CYS A 218 0.83 7.48 -3.25
N ILE A 219 1.52 7.72 -2.13
CA ILE A 219 2.95 7.49 -2.01
C ILE A 219 3.16 6.60 -0.80
N TRP A 220 3.64 5.38 -1.05
CA TRP A 220 3.94 4.37 -0.05
C TRP A 220 5.44 4.30 0.19
N GLY A 221 5.84 4.02 1.44
CA GLY A 221 7.25 3.87 1.84
C GLY A 221 7.77 5.00 2.74
N PHE A 222 6.95 6.00 3.09
CA PHE A 222 7.35 6.97 4.11
C PHE A 222 7.12 6.46 5.53
N GLY A 223 8.03 6.81 6.44
CA GLY A 223 7.95 6.47 7.86
C GLY A 223 8.70 5.20 8.26
N PHE A 224 9.30 4.49 7.31
CA PHE A 224 10.23 3.39 7.59
C PHE A 224 11.61 3.94 7.95
N ASP A 225 12.25 3.33 8.95
CA ASP A 225 13.62 3.62 9.38
C ASP A 225 14.53 2.44 8.99
N ASP A 226 14.84 2.35 7.69
CA ASP A 226 15.68 1.29 7.12
C ASP A 226 16.50 1.80 5.92
N ASN A 227 17.46 0.97 5.47
CA ASN A 227 18.34 1.30 4.36
C ASN A 227 17.62 1.42 3.01
N ASN A 228 16.39 0.91 2.90
CA ASN A 228 15.58 0.99 1.69
C ASN A 228 14.84 2.33 1.59
N HIS A 229 14.85 3.15 2.64
CA HIS A 229 14.18 4.45 2.69
C HIS A 229 15.14 5.56 3.18
N PRO A 230 16.22 5.86 2.42
CA PRO A 230 17.36 6.64 2.91
C PRO A 230 17.13 8.17 3.01
N TRP A 231 15.89 8.66 2.89
CA TRP A 231 15.60 10.10 2.92
C TRP A 231 15.13 10.55 4.30
N SER A 232 15.58 11.73 4.73
CA SER A 232 15.06 12.36 5.94
C SER A 232 13.63 12.89 5.75
N ALA A 233 12.87 12.96 6.85
CA ALA A 233 11.50 13.50 6.87
C ALA A 233 11.38 14.93 6.27
N THR A 234 12.47 15.68 6.20
CA THR A 234 12.51 17.04 5.66
C THR A 234 12.34 17.11 4.13
N ARG A 235 12.43 16.00 3.39
CA ARG A 235 12.23 15.97 1.92
C ARG A 235 10.76 15.88 1.47
N LEU A 236 9.82 15.86 2.42
CA LEU A 236 8.38 15.68 2.21
C LEU A 236 7.63 16.89 1.60
N SER A 237 8.30 17.99 1.23
CA SER A 237 7.62 19.15 0.63
C SER A 237 7.27 18.93 -0.83
N ILE A 238 6.17 18.22 -1.07
CA ILE A 238 5.45 18.28 -2.34
C ILE A 238 4.69 19.62 -2.31
N GLY A 239 5.05 20.54 -3.21
CA GLY A 239 4.57 21.92 -3.20
C GLY A 239 3.06 22.05 -2.97
N SER A 240 2.66 23.12 -2.26
CA SER A 240 1.35 23.38 -1.66
C SER A 240 0.11 23.35 -2.57
N LYS A 241 0.25 23.03 -3.87
CA LYS A 241 -0.85 22.99 -4.84
C LYS A 241 -1.38 21.60 -5.17
N GLN A 242 -0.73 20.52 -4.71
CA GLN A 242 -1.22 19.14 -4.88
C GLN A 242 -1.10 18.37 -3.56
N LYS A 243 -1.97 18.69 -2.59
CA LYS A 243 -2.21 17.82 -1.44
C LYS A 243 -3.32 16.83 -1.79
N VAL A 244 -2.92 15.58 -2.06
CA VAL A 244 -3.63 14.39 -1.58
C VAL A 244 -2.53 13.48 -1.05
N VAL A 245 -2.40 13.42 0.28
CA VAL A 245 -1.67 12.38 0.98
C VAL A 245 -2.75 11.70 1.81
N MET A 246 -3.46 10.79 1.15
CA MET A 246 -4.80 10.28 1.50
C MET A 246 -5.85 11.34 1.82
#